data_AF-A0A969MC20-F1
#
_entry.id   AF-A0A969MC20-F1
#
_cell.length_a   1.000
_cell.length_b   1.000
_cell.length_c   1.000
_cell.angle_alpha   90.00
_cell.angle_beta   90.00
_cell.angle_gamma   90.00
#
_symmetry.space_group_name_H-M   'P 1'
#
loop_
_entity.id
_entity.type
_entity.pdbx_description
1 polymer ?
#
loop_
_entity_poly.entity_id
_entity_poly.type
_entity_poly.pdbx_seq_one_letter_code
_entity_poly.pdbx_strand_id
1 'polypeptide(L)'
;MPKILLITVGGSFQPIATSIRTLQPSRVVFIASDGDKGSKSQVIGEGTPCEIRRGAEVIERLPNIPTQVGLGENFQSDRDLILIQNPDDLAECYRKIRDYICNLQQDNGYEIMADYTGGTKTISAALAMAAVDYGISLYITIAARDNLVKVERGELTQKVDTSFK
;
A
#
# COMPACT_ATOMS: atom_id res chain seq x y z
N MET A 1 19.62 0.70 -8.59
CA MET A 1 18.60 -0.03 -9.35
C MET A 1 17.26 0.66 -9.10
N PRO A 2 16.42 0.92 -10.13
CA PRO A 2 15.09 1.50 -9.92
C PRO A 2 14.25 0.61 -9.00
N LYS A 3 13.42 1.22 -8.16
CA LYS A 3 12.68 0.52 -7.11
C LYS A 3 11.19 0.47 -7.42
N ILE A 4 10.59 -0.71 -7.25
CA ILE A 4 9.14 -0.90 -7.32
C ILE A 4 8.61 -1.13 -5.91
N LEU A 5 7.62 -0.35 -5.48
CA LEU A 5 6.95 -0.52 -4.20
C LEU A 5 5.58 -1.18 -4.40
N LEU A 6 5.39 -2.38 -3.86
CA LEU A 6 4.07 -2.98 -3.68
C LEU A 6 3.50 -2.49 -2.35
N ILE A 7 2.32 -1.87 -2.36
CA ILE A 7 1.74 -1.29 -1.14
C ILE A 7 0.25 -1.59 -1.00
N THR A 8 -0.16 -2.02 0.18
CA THR A 8 -1.57 -2.32 0.49
C THR A 8 -2.37 -1.05 0.79
N VAL A 9 -3.61 -1.00 0.29
CA VAL A 9 -4.49 0.16 0.46
C VAL A 9 -5.64 -0.18 1.41
N GLY A 10 -5.72 0.54 2.52
CA GLY A 10 -6.80 0.44 3.52
C GLY A 10 -7.68 1.69 3.55
N GLY A 11 -8.51 1.81 4.58
CA GLY A 11 -9.45 2.95 4.73
C GLY A 11 -8.79 4.28 5.11
N SER A 12 -7.47 4.34 5.26
CA SER A 12 -6.72 5.59 5.48
C SER A 12 -5.61 5.67 4.45
N PHE A 13 -5.56 6.79 3.73
CA PHE A 13 -4.61 7.02 2.65
C PHE A 13 -3.31 7.66 3.13
N GLN A 14 -3.33 8.34 4.27
CA GLN A 14 -2.22 9.13 4.80
C GLN A 14 -0.95 8.28 5.01
N PRO A 15 -1.02 7.11 5.66
CA PRO A 15 0.17 6.28 5.86
C PRO A 15 0.77 5.76 4.55
N ILE A 16 -0.07 5.53 3.54
CA ILE A 16 0.35 5.07 2.21
C ILE A 16 1.09 6.20 1.48
N ALA A 17 0.55 7.42 1.55
CA ALA A 17 1.20 8.59 0.99
C ALA A 17 2.53 8.91 1.71
N THR A 18 2.60 8.70 3.02
CA THR A 18 3.84 8.79 3.80
C THR A 18 4.87 7.76 3.33
N SER A 19 4.49 6.47 3.21
CA SER A 19 5.39 5.43 2.72
C SER A 19 5.98 5.75 1.34
N ILE A 20 5.14 6.16 0.38
CA ILE A 20 5.58 6.53 -0.97
C ILE A 20 6.56 7.71 -0.93
N ARG A 21 6.25 8.75 -0.15
CA ARG A 21 7.13 9.92 -0.02
C ARG A 21 8.44 9.61 0.69
N THR A 22 8.44 8.70 1.67
CA THR A 22 9.67 8.29 2.37
C THR A 22 10.55 7.41 1.50
N LEU A 23 9.97 6.42 0.83
CA LEU A 23 10.71 5.41 0.07
C LEU A 23 11.11 5.87 -1.34
N GLN A 24 10.46 6.91 -1.87
CA GLN A 24 10.70 7.49 -3.21
C GLN A 24 10.89 6.40 -4.30
N PRO A 25 9.96 5.43 -4.42
CA PRO A 25 10.09 4.40 -5.44
C PRO A 25 9.92 4.98 -6.84
N SER A 26 10.55 4.35 -7.84
CA SER A 26 10.40 4.73 -9.25
C SER A 26 9.03 4.31 -9.81
N ARG A 27 8.39 3.33 -9.18
CA ARG A 27 7.06 2.81 -9.56
C ARG A 27 6.34 2.30 -8.32
N VAL A 28 5.03 2.55 -8.25
CA VAL A 28 4.18 2.08 -7.14
C VAL A 28 3.11 1.16 -7.70
N VAL A 29 2.91 0.01 -7.06
CA VAL A 29 1.87 -0.96 -7.37
C VAL A 29 0.95 -1.04 -6.16
N PHE A 30 -0.30 -0.64 -6.33
CA PHE A 30 -1.29 -0.64 -5.27
C PHE A 30 -2.00 -1.98 -5.19
N ILE A 31 -2.19 -2.50 -3.98
CA ILE A 31 -3.03 -3.68 -3.70
C ILE A 31 -4.29 -3.18 -3.00
N ALA A 32 -5.41 -3.19 -3.71
CA ALA A 32 -6.67 -2.64 -3.22
C ALA A 32 -7.80 -3.66 -3.29
N SER A 33 -8.77 -3.52 -2.41
CA SER A 33 -10.00 -4.32 -2.42
C SER A 33 -11.04 -3.71 -3.34
N ASP A 34 -11.80 -4.55 -4.01
CA ASP A 34 -12.94 -4.17 -4.85
C ASP A 34 -14.24 -4.01 -4.04
N GLY A 35 -15.31 -3.63 -4.72
CA GLY A 35 -16.64 -3.42 -4.14
C GLY A 35 -16.86 -2.02 -3.58
N ASP A 36 -18.10 -1.73 -3.20
CA ASP A 36 -18.54 -0.39 -2.78
C ASP A 36 -17.84 0.13 -1.51
N LYS A 37 -17.39 -0.81 -0.66
CA LYS A 37 -16.60 -0.53 0.55
C LYS A 37 -15.11 -0.83 0.37
N GLY A 38 -14.70 -1.19 -0.84
CA GLY A 38 -13.33 -1.51 -1.17
C GLY A 38 -12.45 -0.27 -1.24
N SER A 39 -11.15 -0.47 -1.14
CA SER A 39 -10.16 0.61 -1.21
C SER A 39 -9.79 1.03 -2.65
N LYS A 40 -10.35 0.38 -3.67
CA LYS A 40 -10.12 0.71 -5.10
C LYS A 40 -10.35 2.19 -5.42
N SER A 41 -11.39 2.79 -4.85
CA SER A 41 -11.72 4.21 -5.08
C SER A 41 -10.60 5.16 -4.63
N GLN A 42 -9.84 4.82 -3.59
CA GLN A 42 -8.69 5.63 -3.17
C GLN A 42 -7.52 5.59 -4.16
N VAL A 43 -7.50 4.64 -5.10
CA VAL A 43 -6.43 4.51 -6.11
C VAL A 43 -6.87 5.09 -7.44
N ILE A 44 -8.05 4.69 -7.94
CA ILE A 44 -8.52 5.06 -9.29
C ILE A 44 -9.83 5.86 -9.30
N GLY A 45 -10.36 6.22 -8.13
CA GLY A 45 -11.55 7.05 -8.04
C GLY A 45 -11.29 8.46 -8.58
N GLU A 46 -12.25 8.98 -9.32
CA GLU A 46 -12.22 10.35 -9.84
C GLU A 46 -12.59 11.37 -8.75
N GLY A 47 -12.22 12.64 -8.99
CA GLY A 47 -12.54 13.74 -8.08
C GLY A 47 -11.75 13.65 -6.77
N THR A 48 -12.45 13.47 -5.65
CA THR A 48 -11.86 13.48 -4.30
C THR A 48 -12.29 12.28 -3.43
N PRO A 49 -11.88 11.05 -3.79
CA PRO A 49 -12.33 9.83 -3.11
C PRO A 49 -11.68 9.61 -1.75
N CYS A 50 -10.55 10.27 -1.45
CA CYS A 50 -9.87 10.12 -0.17
C CYS A 50 -10.50 11.04 0.87
N GLU A 51 -10.96 10.49 1.99
CA GLU A 51 -11.68 11.24 3.02
C GLU A 51 -10.85 11.33 4.31
N ILE A 52 -10.73 12.54 4.86
CA ILE A 52 -10.23 12.75 6.22
C ILE A 52 -11.42 12.82 7.14
N ARG A 53 -11.51 11.89 8.09
CA ARG A 53 -12.62 11.79 9.04
C ARG A 53 -12.22 12.17 10.46
N ARG A 54 -13.16 12.75 11.21
CA ARG A 54 -13.13 12.84 12.68
C ARG A 54 -14.39 12.18 13.22
N GLY A 55 -14.25 10.93 13.65
CA GLY A 55 -15.41 10.08 13.95
C GLY A 55 -16.21 9.79 12.69
N ALA A 56 -17.51 10.07 12.72
CA ALA A 56 -18.40 9.86 11.57
C ALA A 56 -18.34 11.00 10.53
N GLU A 57 -17.83 12.17 10.91
CA GLU A 57 -17.82 13.37 10.07
C GLU A 57 -16.65 13.37 9.10
N VAL A 58 -16.94 13.70 7.82
CA VAL A 58 -15.91 13.96 6.79
C VAL A 58 -15.53 15.43 6.90
N ILE A 59 -14.28 15.69 7.29
CA ILE A 59 -13.74 17.05 7.45
C ILE A 59 -13.21 17.57 6.12
N GLU A 60 -12.61 16.69 5.33
CA GLU A 60 -11.93 17.07 4.09
C GLU A 60 -11.96 15.91 3.10
N ARG A 61 -11.99 16.25 1.81
CA ARG A 61 -11.90 15.32 0.70
C ARG A 61 -10.70 15.68 -0.16
N LEU A 62 -9.91 14.69 -0.54
CA LEU A 62 -8.69 14.83 -1.32
C LEU A 62 -8.73 13.91 -2.55
N PRO A 63 -7.96 14.22 -3.60
CA PRO A 63 -7.82 13.35 -4.77
C PRO A 63 -7.39 11.93 -4.43
N ASN A 64 -7.40 11.02 -5.40
CA ASN A 64 -6.85 9.68 -5.20
C ASN A 64 -5.35 9.71 -4.86
N ILE A 65 -4.84 8.61 -4.29
CA ILE A 65 -3.46 8.51 -3.81
C ILE A 65 -2.43 8.80 -4.92
N PRO A 66 -2.54 8.21 -6.14
CA PRO A 66 -1.62 8.54 -7.24
C PRO A 66 -1.52 10.03 -7.54
N THR A 67 -2.65 10.76 -7.56
CA THR A 67 -2.66 12.22 -7.75
C THR A 67 -2.00 12.94 -6.57
N GLN A 68 -2.33 12.56 -5.33
CA GLN A 68 -1.79 13.21 -4.12
C GLN A 68 -0.26 13.08 -3.96
N VAL A 69 0.33 12.01 -4.49
CA VAL A 69 1.78 11.76 -4.43
C VAL A 69 2.49 12.07 -5.75
N GLY A 70 1.77 12.62 -6.74
CA GLY A 70 2.34 13.12 -7.99
C GLY A 70 2.86 12.04 -8.94
N LEU A 71 2.22 10.85 -8.98
CA LEU A 71 2.67 9.79 -9.90
C LEU A 71 2.45 10.15 -11.37
N GLY A 72 1.38 10.88 -11.70
CA GLY A 72 1.05 11.29 -13.07
C GLY A 72 1.04 10.09 -14.03
N GLU A 73 1.65 10.27 -15.20
CA GLU A 73 1.76 9.24 -16.25
C GLU A 73 2.58 8.00 -15.85
N ASN A 74 3.33 8.06 -14.73
CA ASN A 74 4.10 6.91 -14.24
C ASN A 74 3.18 5.84 -13.62
N PHE A 75 1.93 6.19 -13.29
CA PHE A 75 0.93 5.25 -12.80
C PHE A 75 -0.05 4.87 -13.90
N GLN A 76 -0.19 3.57 -14.16
CA GLN A 76 -1.14 3.02 -15.12
C GLN A 76 -1.94 1.90 -14.46
N SER A 77 -3.25 2.05 -14.32
CA SER A 77 -4.08 1.14 -13.49
C SER A 77 -4.14 -0.31 -13.98
N ASP A 78 -4.00 -0.55 -15.28
CA ASP A 78 -3.92 -1.89 -15.87
C ASP A 78 -2.64 -2.63 -15.46
N ARG A 79 -1.58 -1.88 -15.16
CA ARG A 79 -0.26 -2.37 -14.83
C ARG A 79 0.05 -2.29 -13.34
N ASP A 80 -0.46 -1.28 -12.64
CA ASP A 80 -0.01 -0.84 -11.32
C ASP A 80 -1.07 -0.98 -10.22
N LEU A 81 -2.13 -1.75 -10.48
CA LEU A 81 -3.17 -2.08 -9.51
C LEU A 81 -3.44 -3.58 -9.47
N ILE A 82 -3.21 -4.18 -8.31
CA ILE A 82 -3.66 -5.54 -8.00
C ILE A 82 -5.02 -5.42 -7.29
N LEU A 83 -6.08 -5.76 -8.00
CA LEU A 83 -7.44 -5.69 -7.47
C LEU A 83 -7.86 -7.02 -6.84
N ILE A 84 -8.15 -6.99 -5.53
CA ILE A 84 -8.61 -8.15 -4.74
C ILE A 84 -10.14 -8.14 -4.67
N GLN A 85 -10.78 -9.22 -5.08
CA GLN A 85 -12.24 -9.33 -5.13
C GLN A 85 -12.82 -9.64 -3.75
N ASN A 86 -12.27 -10.65 -3.07
CA ASN A 86 -12.62 -10.95 -1.68
C ASN A 86 -11.44 -10.65 -0.75
N PRO A 87 -11.43 -9.51 -0.04
CA PRO A 87 -10.32 -9.12 0.83
C PRO A 87 -10.20 -9.97 2.10
N ASP A 88 -11.13 -10.89 2.36
CA ASP A 88 -11.07 -11.86 3.45
C ASP A 88 -10.61 -13.25 2.98
N ASP A 89 -10.43 -13.47 1.68
CA ASP A 89 -9.85 -14.69 1.11
C ASP A 89 -8.31 -14.57 1.05
N LEU A 90 -7.65 -15.17 2.03
CA LEU A 90 -6.17 -15.19 2.10
C LEU A 90 -5.53 -15.84 0.87
N ALA A 91 -6.15 -16.90 0.33
CA ALA A 91 -5.61 -17.63 -0.82
C ALA A 91 -5.70 -16.78 -2.09
N GLU A 92 -6.80 -16.05 -2.29
CA GLU A 92 -6.91 -15.08 -3.38
C GLU A 92 -5.85 -13.99 -3.25
N CYS A 93 -5.75 -13.38 -2.06
CA CYS A 93 -4.81 -12.30 -1.78
C CYS A 93 -3.37 -12.74 -2.08
N TYR A 94 -2.94 -13.85 -1.48
CA TYR A 94 -1.58 -14.35 -1.65
C TYR A 94 -1.30 -14.73 -3.11
N ARG A 95 -2.21 -15.47 -3.76
CA ARG A 95 -2.01 -15.90 -5.15
C ARG A 95 -1.83 -14.71 -6.09
N LYS A 96 -2.70 -13.70 -6.02
CA LYS A 96 -2.60 -12.51 -6.88
C LYS A 96 -1.31 -11.73 -6.66
N ILE A 97 -0.90 -11.55 -5.40
CA ILE A 97 0.35 -10.86 -5.05
C ILE A 97 1.56 -11.67 -5.54
N ARG A 98 1.58 -12.98 -5.28
CA ARG A 98 2.63 -13.90 -5.73
C ARG A 98 2.78 -13.89 -7.25
N ASP A 99 1.68 -14.05 -7.98
CA ASP A 99 1.70 -14.11 -9.45
C ASP A 99 2.29 -12.81 -10.02
N TYR A 100 1.95 -11.67 -9.41
CA TYR A 100 2.51 -10.37 -9.78
C TYR A 100 4.01 -10.24 -9.47
N ILE A 101 4.45 -10.67 -8.29
CA ILE A 101 5.88 -10.69 -7.91
C ILE A 101 6.67 -11.56 -8.88
N CYS A 102 6.19 -12.77 -9.19
CA CYS A 102 6.86 -13.68 -10.12
C CYS A 102 7.02 -13.05 -11.51
N ASN A 103 6.01 -12.32 -11.99
CA ASN A 103 6.10 -11.61 -13.27
C ASN A 103 7.14 -10.48 -13.24
N LEU A 104 7.20 -9.70 -12.15
CA LEU A 104 8.21 -8.64 -12.01
C LEU A 104 9.64 -9.21 -11.94
N GLN A 105 9.83 -10.33 -11.25
CA GLN A 105 11.16 -10.96 -11.09
C GLN A 105 11.70 -11.59 -12.38
N GLN A 106 10.90 -11.72 -13.44
CA GLN A 106 11.43 -12.09 -14.76
C GLN A 106 12.38 -11.01 -15.32
N ASP A 107 12.23 -9.77 -14.85
CA ASP A 107 13.11 -8.65 -15.18
C ASP A 107 14.00 -8.29 -13.98
N ASN A 108 15.30 -8.57 -14.09
CA ASN A 108 16.29 -8.23 -13.08
C ASN A 108 16.65 -6.73 -13.05
N GLY A 109 15.95 -5.88 -13.80
CA GLY A 109 16.16 -4.44 -13.86
C GLY A 109 15.69 -3.66 -12.63
N TYR A 110 14.92 -4.27 -11.73
CA TYR A 110 14.27 -3.60 -10.61
C TYR A 110 14.52 -4.27 -9.26
N GLU A 111 14.61 -3.44 -8.21
CA GLU A 111 14.53 -3.90 -6.83
C GLU A 111 13.07 -3.80 -6.36
N ILE A 112 12.52 -4.89 -5.82
CA ILE A 112 11.15 -4.93 -5.31
C ILE A 112 11.17 -4.68 -3.80
N MET A 113 10.26 -3.81 -3.34
CA MET A 113 9.98 -3.55 -1.93
C MET A 113 8.48 -3.73 -1.69
N ALA A 114 8.12 -4.10 -0.47
CA ALA A 114 6.74 -4.27 -0.04
C ALA A 114 6.44 -3.44 1.21
N ASP A 115 5.30 -2.77 1.25
CA ASP A 115 4.79 -2.05 2.41
C ASP A 115 3.37 -2.53 2.74
N TYR A 116 3.18 -3.06 3.95
CA TYR A 116 1.91 -3.65 4.39
C TYR A 116 1.19 -2.78 5.43
N THR A 117 1.47 -1.47 5.44
CA THR A 117 0.89 -0.49 6.37
C THR A 117 -0.63 -0.52 6.40
N GLY A 118 -1.25 -0.56 5.22
CA GLY A 118 -2.69 -0.47 5.04
C GLY A 118 -3.34 -1.80 4.69
N GLY A 119 -4.60 -1.76 4.26
CA GLY A 119 -5.36 -2.92 3.81
C GLY A 119 -6.12 -3.64 4.92
N THR A 120 -6.91 -4.64 4.53
CA THR A 120 -7.46 -5.60 5.49
C THR A 120 -6.32 -6.42 6.07
N LYS A 121 -6.49 -6.94 7.29
CA LYS A 121 -5.48 -7.80 7.94
C LYS A 121 -5.04 -8.95 7.04
N THR A 122 -5.99 -9.51 6.29
CA THR A 122 -5.76 -10.60 5.35
C THR A 122 -4.88 -10.18 4.17
N ILE A 123 -5.15 -9.02 3.54
CA ILE A 123 -4.29 -8.50 2.44
C ILE A 123 -2.88 -8.17 2.98
N SER A 124 -2.78 -7.52 4.14
CA SER A 124 -1.48 -7.20 4.75
C SER A 124 -0.69 -8.48 5.07
N ALA A 125 -1.34 -9.50 5.62
CA ALA A 125 -0.73 -10.80 5.90
C ALA A 125 -0.26 -11.50 4.61
N ALA A 126 -1.08 -11.49 3.56
CA ALA A 126 -0.72 -12.05 2.27
C ALA A 126 0.51 -11.38 1.66
N LEU A 127 0.59 -10.03 1.70
CA LEU A 127 1.76 -9.30 1.19
C LEU A 127 3.00 -9.61 2.02
N ALA A 128 2.89 -9.63 3.35
CA ALA A 128 4.02 -9.95 4.23
C ALA A 128 4.54 -11.38 3.98
N MET A 129 3.64 -12.36 3.88
CA MET A 129 3.98 -13.75 3.53
C MET A 129 4.70 -13.83 2.19
N ALA A 130 4.11 -13.25 1.14
CA ALA A 130 4.72 -13.27 -0.19
C ALA A 130 6.07 -12.55 -0.21
N ALA A 131 6.23 -11.44 0.52
CA ALA A 131 7.51 -10.78 0.57
C ALA A 131 8.60 -11.63 1.26
N VAL A 132 8.26 -12.35 2.34
CA VAL A 132 9.19 -13.29 2.99
C VAL A 132 9.55 -14.45 2.06
N ASP A 133 8.57 -15.08 1.44
CA ASP A 133 8.78 -16.24 0.55
C ASP A 133 9.70 -15.91 -0.63
N TYR A 134 9.65 -14.66 -1.10
CA TYR A 134 10.39 -14.19 -2.28
C TYR A 134 11.58 -13.27 -1.94
N GLY A 135 11.96 -13.15 -0.67
CA GLY A 135 13.14 -12.39 -0.23
C GLY A 135 13.05 -10.87 -0.47
N ILE A 136 11.85 -10.32 -0.47
CA ILE A 136 11.56 -8.90 -0.70
C ILE A 136 11.65 -8.12 0.62
N SER A 137 12.23 -6.92 0.57
CA SER A 137 12.30 -6.04 1.74
C SER A 137 10.91 -5.55 2.14
N LEU A 138 10.55 -5.75 3.42
CA LEU A 138 9.29 -5.33 4.00
C LEU A 138 9.41 -4.01 4.76
N TYR A 139 8.36 -3.19 4.67
CA TYR A 139 8.23 -1.89 5.32
C TYR A 139 6.85 -1.74 5.98
N ILE A 140 6.81 -0.90 7.01
CA ILE A 140 5.57 -0.51 7.70
C ILE A 140 5.66 0.96 8.10
N THR A 141 4.56 1.68 7.93
CA THR A 141 4.37 3.06 8.39
C THR A 141 3.55 3.04 9.67
N ILE A 142 4.13 3.53 10.75
CA ILE A 142 3.48 3.59 12.06
C ILE A 142 3.23 5.04 12.45
N ALA A 143 2.10 5.31 13.11
CA ALA A 143 1.91 6.56 13.81
C ALA A 143 2.92 6.65 14.96
N ALA A 144 3.64 7.75 15.07
CA ALA A 144 4.51 8.08 16.18
C ALA A 144 3.69 8.02 17.47
N ARG A 145 3.99 7.05 18.34
CA ARG A 145 3.34 6.90 19.63
C ARG A 145 4.12 7.70 20.67
N ASP A 146 4.07 9.03 20.60
CA ASP A 146 4.84 9.85 21.52
C ASP A 146 4.17 10.12 22.88
N ASN A 147 2.90 9.77 23.11
CA ASN A 147 2.31 9.71 24.46
C ASN A 147 0.91 9.09 24.48
N LEU A 148 0.57 8.33 25.53
CA LEU A 148 -0.77 7.79 25.80
C LEU A 148 -1.85 8.88 26.05
N VAL A 149 -1.44 10.15 26.12
CA VAL A 149 -2.28 11.30 26.51
C VAL A 149 -2.55 12.25 25.33
N LYS A 150 -1.74 12.23 24.26
CA LYS A 150 -1.94 13.08 23.07
C LYS A 150 -1.11 12.55 21.89
N VAL A 151 -1.77 12.33 20.76
CA VAL A 151 -1.11 11.98 19.49
C VAL A 151 -0.57 13.26 18.88
N GLU A 152 0.75 13.50 18.99
CA GLU A 152 1.44 14.44 18.11
C GLU A 152 1.65 13.77 16.75
N ARG A 153 1.34 14.51 15.68
CA ARG A 153 1.24 13.98 14.31
C ARG A 153 2.63 13.74 13.73
N GLY A 154 3.14 12.52 13.87
CA GLY A 154 4.22 11.99 13.03
C GLY A 154 3.83 10.61 12.52
N GLU A 155 4.07 10.33 11.24
CA GLU A 155 4.05 8.96 10.69
C GLU A 155 5.49 8.63 10.28
N LEU A 156 5.96 7.42 10.62
CA LEU A 156 7.31 6.95 10.29
C LEU A 156 7.24 5.64 9.53
N THR A 157 7.81 5.64 8.33
CA THR A 157 8.05 4.42 7.53
C THR A 157 9.36 3.78 7.96
N GLN A 158 9.33 2.52 8.39
CA GLN A 158 10.50 1.76 8.81
C GLN A 158 10.58 0.41 8.12
N LYS A 159 11.81 -0.06 7.90
CA LYS A 159 12.06 -1.41 7.38
C LYS A 159 11.80 -2.44 8.48
N VAL A 160 11.19 -3.56 8.12
CA VAL A 160 10.88 -4.67 9.02
C VAL A 160 12.03 -5.67 8.96
N ASP A 161 12.48 -6.11 10.14
CA ASP A 161 13.45 -7.21 10.24
C ASP A 161 12.74 -8.54 9.99
N THR A 162 13.13 -9.21 8.91
CA THR A 162 12.62 -10.52 8.51
C THR A 162 13.64 -11.64 8.77
N SER A 163 14.73 -11.36 9.49
CA SER A 163 15.77 -12.33 9.83
C SER A 163 15.41 -13.22 11.02
N PHE A 164 14.16 -13.69 11.07
CA PHE A 164 13.67 -14.61 12.09
C PHE A 164 14.53 -15.88 12.09
N LYS A 165 15.49 -15.94 13.00
CA LYS A 165 16.34 -17.11 13.27
C LYS A 165 15.76 -17.91 14.42
#